data_AF-A0A2D9Q3F0-F1
#
_entry.id   AF-A0A2D9Q3F0-F1
#
_cell.length_a   1.000
_cell.length_b   1.000
_cell.length_c   1.000
_cell.angle_alpha   90.00
_cell.angle_beta   90.00
_cell.angle_gamma   90.00
#
_symmetry.space_group_name_H-M   'P 1'
#
loop_
_entity.id
_entity.type
_entity.pdbx_description
1 polymer ?
#
loop_
_entity_poly.entity_id
_entity_poly.type
_entity_poly.pdbx_seq_one_letter_code
_entity_poly.pdbx_strand_id
1 'polypeptide(L)'
;MRLTANSSTVPSSKHEVNSMVDAKKVKDMVAKKSSQFIGNMQGGGKVSPHKHCRICHEPISVKADPRVCKQQECIDQNEKDEKNQRTVRIAMFVFFGLFALPYLYTIAMQLV
;
A
#
# COMPACT_ATOMS: atom_id res chain seq x y z
N MET A 1 -33.60 -6.01 -11.70
CA MET A 1 -32.93 -6.92 -10.74
C MET A 1 -32.15 -6.05 -9.76
N ARG A 2 -32.29 -6.31 -8.46
CA ARG A 2 -32.16 -5.34 -7.36
C ARG A 2 -30.76 -4.70 -7.23
N LEU A 3 -30.74 -3.37 -7.23
CA LEU A 3 -29.68 -2.53 -6.68
C LEU A 3 -30.05 -2.10 -5.25
N THR A 4 -28.99 -1.76 -4.52
CA THR A 4 -28.88 -0.85 -3.36
C THR A 4 -29.04 -1.36 -1.91
N ALA A 5 -27.91 -1.21 -1.22
CA ALA A 5 -27.73 -0.49 0.05
C ALA A 5 -28.34 -1.10 1.33
N ASN A 6 -27.50 -1.83 2.06
CA ASN A 6 -27.67 -2.06 3.49
C ASN A 6 -27.26 -0.79 4.27
N SER A 7 -28.21 0.14 4.42
CA SER A 7 -28.16 1.19 5.43
C SER A 7 -28.75 0.66 6.74
N SER A 8 -27.93 -0.04 7.51
CA SER A 8 -28.26 -0.36 8.91
C SER A 8 -27.94 0.86 9.79
N THR A 9 -28.92 1.75 9.86
CA THR A 9 -29.43 2.33 11.10
C THR A 9 -28.43 2.58 12.24
N VAL A 10 -27.96 3.82 12.33
CA VAL A 10 -27.47 4.39 13.60
C VAL A 10 -28.68 4.81 14.44
N PRO A 11 -28.90 4.25 15.65
CA PRO A 11 -29.96 4.73 16.51
C PRO A 11 -29.48 5.99 17.25
N SER A 12 -30.21 7.07 17.00
CA SER A 12 -30.23 8.30 17.75
C SER A 12 -30.81 8.07 19.15
N SER A 13 -30.08 8.40 20.22
CA SER A 13 -30.68 8.98 21.43
C SER A 13 -29.61 9.47 22.41
N LYS A 14 -29.44 10.80 22.41
CA LYS A 14 -29.23 11.67 23.58
C LYS A 14 -28.54 11.02 24.80
N HIS A 15 -27.24 11.21 24.92
CA HIS A 15 -26.64 11.48 26.22
C HIS A 15 -25.47 12.45 26.03
N GLU A 16 -25.71 13.66 26.54
CA GLU A 16 -24.76 14.64 27.06
C GLU A 16 -23.27 14.29 26.92
N VAL A 17 -22.59 15.04 26.04
CA VAL A 17 -21.14 15.16 26.02
C VAL A 17 -20.71 15.76 27.35
N ASN A 18 -20.18 14.94 28.26
CA ASN A 18 -19.47 15.43 29.44
C ASN A 18 -18.00 14.99 29.37
N SER A 19 -17.10 15.97 29.49
CA SER A 19 -15.68 15.86 29.25
C SER A 19 -14.97 15.03 30.31
N MET A 20 -14.79 13.75 30.05
CA MET A 20 -13.53 13.01 30.22
C MET A 20 -13.81 11.64 29.60
N VAL A 21 -13.34 11.42 28.38
CA VAL A 21 -13.33 10.08 27.80
C VAL A 21 -12.64 9.17 28.82
N ASP A 22 -13.35 8.18 29.38
CA ASP A 22 -12.81 7.24 30.36
C ASP A 22 -11.53 6.60 29.83
N ALA A 23 -10.39 7.17 30.21
CA ALA A 23 -9.09 6.82 29.66
C ALA A 23 -8.78 5.34 29.92
N LYS A 24 -9.32 4.75 30.99
CA LYS A 24 -9.25 3.32 31.27
C LYS A 24 -10.00 2.49 30.22
N LYS A 25 -11.26 2.82 29.93
CA LYS A 25 -12.11 2.06 29.00
C LYS A 25 -11.61 2.16 27.56
N VAL A 26 -11.07 3.32 27.15
CA VAL A 26 -10.44 3.48 25.83
C VAL A 26 -9.09 2.76 25.78
N LYS A 27 -8.27 2.80 26.83
CA LYS A 27 -7.02 2.02 26.89
C LYS A 27 -7.30 0.52 26.84
N ASP A 28 -8.34 0.03 27.51
CA ASP A 28 -8.72 -1.39 27.50
C ASP A 28 -9.28 -1.82 26.14
N MET A 29 -10.09 -1.00 25.48
CA MET A 29 -10.55 -1.27 24.11
C MET A 29 -9.43 -1.18 23.09
N VAL A 30 -8.50 -0.22 23.21
CA VAL A 30 -7.34 -0.09 22.33
C VAL A 30 -6.35 -1.21 22.58
N ALA A 31 -6.09 -1.63 23.82
CA ALA A 31 -5.23 -2.77 24.14
C ALA A 31 -5.82 -4.08 23.62
N LYS A 32 -7.13 -4.28 23.76
CA LYS A 32 -7.82 -5.47 23.23
C LYS A 32 -7.87 -5.48 21.71
N LYS A 33 -8.12 -4.33 21.08
CA LYS A 33 -8.18 -4.19 19.61
C LYS A 33 -6.79 -4.17 18.99
N SER A 34 -5.77 -3.66 19.68
CA SER A 34 -4.37 -3.72 19.24
C SER A 34 -3.79 -5.12 19.40
N SER A 35 -4.12 -5.86 20.46
CA SER A 35 -3.76 -7.28 20.57
C SER A 35 -4.48 -8.14 19.54
N GLN A 36 -5.73 -7.81 19.20
CA GLN A 36 -6.48 -8.49 18.14
C GLN A 36 -5.95 -8.12 16.74
N PHE A 37 -5.53 -6.87 16.54
CA PHE A 37 -4.91 -6.42 15.29
C PHE A 37 -3.50 -6.99 15.11
N ILE A 38 -2.67 -7.01 16.16
CA ILE A 38 -1.36 -7.65 16.18
C ILE A 38 -1.52 -9.18 16.07
N GLY A 39 -2.52 -9.79 16.70
CA GLY A 39 -2.85 -11.20 16.50
C GLY A 39 -3.24 -11.54 15.07
N ASN A 40 -3.96 -10.65 14.39
CA ASN A 40 -4.30 -10.78 12.96
C ASN A 40 -3.14 -10.43 12.00
N MET A 41 -2.15 -9.66 12.45
CA MET A 41 -0.97 -9.27 11.65
C MET A 41 0.21 -10.26 11.84
N GLN A 42 0.35 -10.82 13.04
CA GLN A 42 1.40 -11.78 13.40
C GLN A 42 0.97 -13.24 13.16
N GLY A 43 -0.34 -13.49 13.20
CA GLY A 43 -0.95 -14.77 12.84
C GLY A 43 -1.18 -14.86 11.34
N GLY A 44 -0.16 -15.31 10.60
CA GLY A 44 -0.28 -15.95 9.29
C GLY A 44 -1.11 -17.25 9.36
N GLY A 45 -2.28 -17.18 9.97
CA GLY A 45 -3.16 -18.29 10.26
C GLY A 45 -3.94 -18.69 9.03
N LYS A 46 -3.49 -19.76 8.37
CA LYS A 46 -4.35 -20.69 7.59
C LYS A 46 -5.15 -20.06 6.44
N VAL A 47 -4.75 -18.90 5.92
CA VAL A 47 -5.30 -18.41 4.66
C VAL A 47 -4.46 -19.07 3.57
N SER A 48 -5.10 -19.90 2.72
CA SER A 48 -4.44 -20.47 1.54
C SER A 48 -3.62 -19.38 0.86
N PRO A 49 -2.37 -19.64 0.43
CA PRO A 49 -1.60 -18.65 -0.32
C PRO A 49 -2.52 -18.08 -1.40
N HIS A 50 -2.72 -16.77 -1.38
CA HIS A 50 -3.60 -16.07 -2.31
C HIS A 50 -2.75 -14.93 -2.87
N LYS A 51 -2.61 -14.88 -4.19
CA LYS A 51 -1.90 -13.80 -4.84
C LYS A 51 -2.95 -12.76 -5.21
N HIS A 52 -2.74 -11.50 -4.86
CA HIS A 52 -3.57 -10.41 -5.38
C HIS A 52 -2.91 -9.84 -6.63
N CYS A 53 -3.73 -9.50 -7.62
CA CYS A 53 -3.32 -8.69 -8.77
C CYS A 53 -2.69 -7.36 -8.31
N ARG A 54 -1.52 -6.97 -8.82
CA ARG A 54 -0.85 -5.71 -8.42
C ARG A 54 -1.67 -4.45 -8.75
N ILE A 55 -2.50 -4.52 -9.78
CA ILE A 55 -3.18 -3.36 -10.38
C ILE A 55 -4.65 -3.28 -9.94
N CYS A 56 -5.31 -4.44 -9.92
CA CYS A 56 -6.75 -4.58 -9.70
C CYS A 56 -7.11 -5.22 -8.37
N HIS A 57 -6.12 -5.73 -7.63
CA HIS A 57 -6.28 -6.40 -6.33
C HIS A 57 -7.24 -7.61 -6.29
N GLU A 58 -7.68 -8.11 -7.44
CA GLU A 58 -8.49 -9.33 -7.54
C GLU A 58 -7.71 -10.56 -7.02
N PRO A 59 -8.34 -11.46 -6.23
CA PRO A 59 -7.77 -12.74 -5.83
C PRO A 59 -7.44 -13.62 -7.04
N ILE A 60 -6.18 -14.04 -7.13
CA ILE A 60 -5.67 -14.90 -8.20
C ILE A 60 -5.01 -16.16 -7.65
N SER A 61 -5.09 -17.25 -8.43
CA SER A 61 -4.55 -18.54 -8.05
C SER A 61 -3.02 -18.51 -7.95
N VAL A 62 -2.46 -19.28 -7.02
CA VAL A 62 -1.03 -19.25 -6.63
C VAL A 62 -0.07 -19.65 -7.77
N LYS A 63 -0.59 -20.24 -8.85
CA LYS A 63 0.19 -20.69 -10.01
C LYS A 63 0.21 -19.70 -11.17
N ALA A 64 -0.48 -18.55 -11.06
CA ALA A 64 -0.40 -17.52 -12.09
C ALA A 64 0.93 -16.75 -11.97
N ASP A 65 1.78 -16.94 -12.97
CA ASP A 65 2.99 -16.17 -13.23
C ASP A 65 2.78 -15.52 -14.61
N PRO A 66 2.71 -14.18 -14.78
CA PRO A 66 3.01 -13.04 -13.90
C PRO A 66 1.95 -12.71 -12.81
N ARG A 67 2.33 -11.87 -11.82
CA ARG A 67 1.47 -11.40 -10.68
C ARG A 67 0.40 -10.38 -11.09
N VAL A 68 -0.22 -10.62 -12.24
CA VAL A 68 -1.13 -9.70 -12.91
C VAL A 68 -2.35 -10.49 -13.36
N CYS A 69 -3.53 -9.88 -13.26
CA CYS A 69 -4.76 -10.53 -13.69
C CYS A 69 -4.75 -10.82 -15.20
N LYS A 70 -5.48 -11.86 -15.64
CA LYS A 70 -5.60 -12.18 -17.09
C LYS A 70 -6.42 -11.15 -17.90
N GLN A 71 -6.85 -10.04 -17.28
CA GLN A 71 -7.52 -8.95 -18.00
C GLN A 71 -6.48 -8.14 -18.78
N GLN A 72 -6.85 -7.72 -20.00
CA GLN A 72 -5.97 -6.92 -20.86
C GLN A 72 -5.51 -5.61 -20.20
N GLU A 73 -6.41 -4.91 -19.51
CA GLU A 73 -6.06 -3.66 -18.81
C GLU A 73 -4.95 -3.85 -17.76
N CYS A 74 -4.96 -4.97 -17.04
CA CYS A 74 -3.91 -5.29 -16.07
C CYS A 74 -2.56 -5.55 -16.77
N ILE A 75 -2.57 -6.22 -17.92
CA ILE A 75 -1.36 -6.61 -18.65
C ILE A 75 -0.70 -5.36 -19.25
N ASP A 76 -1.49 -4.49 -19.89
CA ASP A 76 -1.00 -3.25 -20.49
C ASP A 76 -0.37 -2.31 -19.48
N GLN A 77 -1.00 -2.16 -18.30
CA GLN A 77 -0.46 -1.30 -17.24
C GLN A 77 0.84 -1.89 -16.66
N ASN A 78 0.93 -3.21 -16.53
CA ASN A 78 2.17 -3.85 -16.08
C ASN A 78 3.31 -3.65 -17.11
N GLU A 79 3.03 -3.75 -18.41
CA GLU A 79 4.02 -3.49 -19.45
C GLU A 79 4.49 -2.02 -19.45
N LYS A 80 3.56 -1.07 -19.27
CA LYS A 80 3.89 0.35 -19.14
C LYS A 80 4.74 0.63 -17.91
N ASP A 81 4.41 0.03 -16.77
CA ASP A 81 5.18 0.16 -15.54
C ASP A 81 6.62 -0.38 -15.71
N GLU A 82 6.78 -1.54 -16.35
CA GLU A 82 8.09 -2.14 -16.63
C GLU A 82 8.96 -1.20 -17.49
N LYS A 83 8.37 -0.61 -18.54
CA LYS A 83 9.06 0.38 -19.39
C LYS A 83 9.40 1.64 -18.58
N ASN A 84 8.46 2.15 -17.80
CA ASN A 84 8.67 3.35 -17.00
C ASN A 84 9.77 3.15 -15.95
N GLN A 85 9.79 2.00 -15.26
CA GLN A 85 10.83 1.69 -14.28
C GLN A 85 12.23 1.64 -14.92
N ARG A 86 12.36 1.08 -16.12
CA ARG A 86 13.63 1.09 -16.86
C ARG A 86 14.01 2.50 -17.26
N THR A 87 13.07 3.28 -17.78
CA THR A 87 13.29 4.68 -18.17
C THR A 87 13.73 5.53 -16.98
N VAL A 88 13.06 5.44 -15.83
CA VAL A 88 13.43 6.18 -14.61
C VAL A 88 14.83 5.78 -14.13
N ARG A 89 15.15 4.49 -14.17
CA ARG A 89 16.48 4.00 -13.78
C ARG A 89 17.57 4.57 -14.70
N ILE A 90 17.35 4.55 -16.01
CA ILE A 90 18.29 5.11 -16.99
C ILE A 90 18.40 6.63 -16.82
N ALA A 91 17.27 7.34 -16.68
CA ALA A 91 17.24 8.79 -16.49
C ALA A 91 18.03 9.22 -15.25
N MET A 92 17.97 8.45 -14.17
CA MET A 92 18.74 8.71 -12.96
C MET A 92 20.26 8.64 -13.23
N PHE A 93 20.73 7.64 -13.97
CA PHE A 93 22.14 7.54 -14.35
C PHE A 93 22.57 8.67 -15.28
N VAL A 94 21.74 9.05 -16.25
CA VAL A 94 22.02 10.18 -17.15
C VAL A 94 22.10 11.48 -16.36
N PHE A 95 21.19 11.71 -15.42
CA PHE A 95 21.20 12.88 -14.54
C PHE A 95 22.49 12.96 -13.73
N PHE A 96 22.88 11.90 -13.03
CA PHE A 96 24.14 11.91 -12.27
C PHE A 96 25.36 12.00 -13.19
N GLY A 97 25.34 11.38 -14.37
CA GLY A 97 26.41 11.50 -15.35
C GLY A 97 26.61 12.94 -15.82
N LEU A 98 25.53 13.66 -16.14
CA LEU A 98 25.62 15.03 -16.66
C LEU A 98 25.83 16.09 -15.57
N PHE A 99 25.25 15.90 -14.39
CA PHE A 99 25.31 16.91 -13.34
C PHE A 99 26.35 16.59 -12.27
N ALA A 100 26.42 15.34 -11.78
CA ALA A 100 27.33 15.00 -10.70
C ALA A 100 28.78 14.87 -11.17
N LEU A 101 29.06 14.33 -12.37
CA LEU A 101 30.44 14.23 -12.85
C LEU A 101 31.15 15.59 -12.99
N PRO A 102 30.61 16.60 -13.71
CA PRO A 102 31.29 17.90 -13.79
C PRO A 102 31.31 18.61 -12.44
N TYR A 103 30.27 18.46 -11.61
CA TYR A 103 30.25 19.05 -10.27
C TYR A 103 31.34 18.49 -9.35
N LEU A 104 31.56 17.18 -9.38
CA LEU A 104 32.64 16.55 -8.62
C LEU A 104 34.01 16.93 -9.20
N TYR A 105 34.12 17.03 -10.52
CA TYR A 105 35.34 17.45 -11.19
C TYR A 105 35.75 18.88 -10.79
N THR A 106 34.80 19.83 -10.76
CA THR A 106 35.10 21.20 -10.36
C THR A 106 35.54 21.28 -8.90
N ILE A 107 34.89 20.54 -7.99
CA ILE A 107 35.31 20.47 -6.58
C ILE A 107 36.71 19.86 -6.45
N ALA A 108 36.99 18.76 -7.17
CA ALA A 108 38.29 18.12 -7.14
C ALA A 108 39.41 19.06 -7.61
N MET A 109 39.18 19.80 -8.70
CA MET A 109 40.12 20.81 -9.20
C MET A 109 40.30 22.01 -8.27
N GLN A 110 39.37 22.27 -7.35
CA GLN A 110 39.50 23.34 -6.33
C GLN A 110 40.24 22.88 -5.07
N LEU A 111 40.32 21.57 -4.83
CA LEU A 111 40.97 20.97 -3.66
C LEU A 111 42.43 20.58 -3.91
N VAL A 112 42.85 20.49 -5.17
CA VAL A 112 44.23 20.25 -5.62
C VAL A 112 44.91 21.59 -5.90
#